data_AF-A0A438JQ74-F1
#
_entry.id   AF-A0A438JQ74-F1
#
_cell.length_a   1.000
_cell.length_b   1.000
_cell.length_c   1.000
_cell.angle_alpha   90.00
_cell.angle_beta   90.00
_cell.angle_gamma   90.00
#
_symmetry.space_group_name_H-M   'P 1'
#
loop_
_entity.id
_entity.type
_entity.pdbx_description
1 polymer ?
#
loop_
_entity_poly.entity_id
_entity_poly.type
_entity_poly.pdbx_seq_one_letter_code
_entity_poly.pdbx_strand_id
1 'polypeptide(L)' 'MAARVEIIGCLIVVAVLLQGAAADTYHVGGNISWSVPTGGESEYTAWASERISS' A
#
# COMPACT_ATOMS: atom_id res chain seq x y z
N MET A 1 -8.16 38.59 0.81
CA MET A 1 -7.04 37.92 1.52
C MET A 1 -7.55 36.69 2.25
N ALA A 2 -8.74 36.76 2.87
CA ALA A 2 -9.43 35.61 3.46
C ALA A 2 -9.72 34.45 2.48
N ALA A 3 -10.39 34.69 1.35
CA ALA A 3 -10.80 33.62 0.43
C ALA A 3 -9.66 32.76 -0.14
N ARG A 4 -8.47 33.34 -0.29
CA ARG A 4 -7.27 32.62 -0.78
C ARG A 4 -6.65 31.72 0.28
N VAL A 5 -6.75 32.09 1.55
CA VAL A 5 -6.29 31.27 2.68
C VAL A 5 -7.20 30.06 2.89
N GLU A 6 -8.52 30.24 2.75
CA GLU A 6 -9.47 29.12 2.86
C GLU A 6 -9.30 28.09 1.76
N ILE A 7 -9.12 28.53 0.51
CA ILE A 7 -8.85 27.62 -0.61
C ILE A 7 -7.56 26.83 -0.38
N ILE A 8 -6.48 27.50 0.05
CA ILE A 8 -5.21 26.82 0.35
C ILE A 8 -5.40 25.81 1.49
N GLY A 9 -6.13 26.17 2.54
CA GLY A 9 -6.46 25.26 3.65
C GLY A 9 -7.24 24.03 3.18
N CYS A 10 -8.28 24.22 2.38
CA CYS A 10 -9.06 23.12 1.78
C CYS A 10 -8.17 22.20 0.93
N LEU A 11 -7.28 22.75 0.10
CA LEU A 11 -6.39 21.96 -0.74
C LEU A 11 -5.41 21.11 0.07
N ILE A 12 -4.89 21.64 1.19
CA ILE A 12 -4.02 20.88 2.10
C ILE A 12 -4.80 19.71 2.72
N VAL A 13 -6.01 19.94 3.22
CA VAL A 13 -6.85 18.89 3.80
C VAL A 13 -7.15 17.80 2.78
N VAL A 14 -7.53 18.17 1.55
CA VAL A 14 -7.80 17.21 0.47
C VAL A 14 -6.54 16.41 0.13
N ALA A 15 -5.36 17.04 0.04
CA ALA A 15 -4.12 16.35 -0.26
C ALA A 15 -3.75 15.30 0.81
N VAL A 16 -3.90 15.64 2.09
CA VAL A 16 -3.64 14.71 3.20
C VAL A 16 -4.60 13.53 3.17
N LEU A 17 -5.90 13.78 2.92
CA LEU A 17 -6.89 12.70 2.78
C LEU A 17 -6.58 11.79 1.59
N LEU A 18 -6.12 12.36 0.47
CA LEU A 18 -5.78 11.60 -0.73
C LEU A 18 -4.53 10.72 -0.54
N GLN A 19 -3.55 11.19 0.25
CA GLN A 19 -2.34 10.42 0.58
C GLN A 19 -2.65 9.17 1.41
N GLY A 20 -3.61 9.26 2.35
CA GLY A 20 -4.01 8.12 3.17
C GLY A 20 -4.92 7.11 2.47
N ALA A 21 -5.42 7.43 1.28
CA ALA A 21 -6.30 6.57 0.48
C ALA A 21 -5.52 5.65 -0.50
N ALA A 22 -4.19 5.64 -0.44
CA ALA A 22 -3.37 4.75 -1.25
C ALA A 22 -3.64 3.30 -0.85
N ALA A 23 -4.03 2.48 -1.83
CA ALA A 23 -4.20 1.04 -1.66
C ALA A 23 -3.03 0.31 -2.31
N ASP A 24 -2.36 -0.54 -1.54
CA ASP A 24 -1.31 -1.39 -2.07
C ASP A 24 -1.89 -2.62 -2.75
N THR A 25 -1.38 -2.93 -3.94
CA THR A 25 -1.72 -4.17 -4.66
C THR A 25 -0.51 -5.09 -4.62
N TYR A 26 -0.65 -6.24 -3.96
CA TYR A 26 0.40 -7.23 -3.84
C TYR A 26 0.15 -8.43 -4.75
N HIS A 27 1.18 -8.83 -5.52
CA HIS A 27 1.15 -10.10 -6.25
C HIS A 27 1.56 -11.25 -5.32
N VAL A 28 0.64 -12.18 -5.08
CA VAL A 28 0.85 -13.31 -4.17
C VAL A 28 1.97 -14.20 -4.69
N GLY A 29 2.93 -14.51 -3.81
CA GLY A 29 4.10 -15.32 -4.15
C GLY A 29 5.20 -14.59 -4.92
N GLY A 30 5.02 -13.33 -5.33
CA GLY A 30 6.07 -12.56 -6.03
C GLY A 30 6.64 -13.32 -7.25
N ASN A 31 7.93 -13.64 -7.22
CA ASN A 31 8.61 -14.40 -8.28
C ASN A 31 8.17 -15.88 -8.38
N ILE A 32 7.57 -16.44 -7.33
CA ILE A 32 7.10 -17.82 -7.26
C ILE A 32 5.68 -17.96 -7.85
N SER A 33 4.99 -16.83 -8.04
CA SER A 33 3.58 -16.75 -8.48
C SER A 33 2.63 -17.59 -7.60
N TRP A 34 1.36 -17.72 -8.00
CA TRP A 34 0.41 -18.61 -7.33
C TRP A 34 0.58 -20.06 -7.82
N SER A 35 1.52 -20.79 -7.22
CA SER A 35 1.83 -22.19 -7.53
C SER A 35 2.09 -23.02 -6.27
N VAL A 36 2.17 -24.35 -6.40
CA VAL A 36 2.55 -25.22 -5.28
C VAL A 36 4.07 -25.11 -5.09
N PRO A 37 4.57 -24.55 -3.96
CA PRO A 37 5.99 -24.32 -3.77
C PRO A 37 6.72 -25.63 -3.46
N THR A 38 7.94 -25.78 -3.98
CA THR A 38 8.81 -26.91 -3.65
C THR A 38 9.27 -26.90 -2.19
N GLY A 39 9.41 -25.71 -1.58
CA GLY A 39 9.72 -25.53 -0.16
C GLY A 39 8.50 -25.52 0.77
N GLY A 40 7.30 -25.82 0.24
CA GLY A 40 6.06 -25.85 1.01
C GLY A 40 5.60 -24.48 1.52
N GLU A 41 4.88 -24.47 2.63
CA GLU A 41 4.25 -23.27 3.23
C GLU A 41 5.22 -22.14 3.63
N SER A 42 6.50 -22.49 3.83
CA SER A 42 7.54 -21.55 4.23
C SER A 42 7.72 -20.42 3.22
N GLU A 43 7.62 -20.71 1.92
CA GLU A 43 7.83 -19.71 0.86
C GLU A 43 6.76 -18.62 0.85
N TYR A 44 5.49 -18.98 1.03
CA TYR A 44 4.41 -18.00 1.15
C TYR A 44 4.46 -17.26 2.49
N THR A 45 4.90 -17.92 3.56
CA THR A 45 5.06 -17.29 4.88
C THR A 45 6.18 -16.24 4.85
N ALA A 46 7.30 -16.53 4.18
CA ALA A 46 8.39 -15.59 3.98
C ALA A 46 7.94 -14.40 3.11
N TRP A 47 7.25 -14.64 2.00
CA TRP A 47 6.70 -13.59 1.14
C TRP A 47 5.73 -12.67 1.90
N ALA A 48 4.82 -13.26 2.69
CA ALA A 48 3.86 -12.53 3.49
C ALA A 48 4.56 -11.70 4.57
N SER A 49 5.58 -12.26 5.23
CA SER A 49 6.33 -11.54 6.27
C SER A 49 7.07 -10.34 5.70
N GLU A 50 7.64 -10.45 4.50
CA GLU A 50 8.34 -9.35 3.84
C GLU A 50 7.40 -8.23 3.36
N ARG A 51 6.19 -8.57 2.89
CA ARG A 51 5.26 -7.58 2.27
C ARG A 51 4.13 -7.07 3.15
N ILE A 52 3.77 -7.79 4.21
CA ILE A 52 2.64 -7.45 5.08
C ILE A 52 3.13 -6.76 6.37
N SER A 53 4.43 -6.86 6.71
CA SER A 53 4.99 -6.24 7.92
C SER A 53 5.55 -4.83 7.75
N SER A 54 5.36 -4.20 6.58
CA SER A 54 5.78 -2.81 6.29
C SER A 54 4.59 -1.87 6.25
#